data_AF-A0A7C4YNY7-F1
#
_entry.id   AF-A0A7C4YNY7-F1
#
_cell.length_a   1.000
_cell.length_b   1.000
_cell.length_c   1.000
_cell.angle_alpha   90.00
_cell.angle_beta   90.00
_cell.angle_gamma   90.00
#
_symmetry.space_group_name_H-M   'P 1'
#
loop_
_entity.id
_entity.type
_entity.pdbx_description
1 polymer ?
#
loop_
_entity_poly.entity_id
_entity_poly.type
_entity_poly.pdbx_seq_one_letter_code
_entity_poly.pdbx_strand_id
1 'polypeptide(L)'
;MSQISAAAVKELRDKTNLPMMDCKKALEEAAGDMEKAIQILRERNKNVAVKRGERETAEGRIATFIDSAAGVGAIVELRCESPMVIKSEHFMQLGSDLAKQVAVKNPGTIDELLSQPYVGDEKRTVKDRIEEAIGLIRENMKVARFARLTGQLGEYIHHDGTLGVLLQVEGNKADTTLLRDISTHIAALNPLYLNPENLPADVAEKEKALAKQQAEETSQGKPANVIEKIAEGRFRTWMEETVLTQQPIANQMKYGKKTVGDLAKGAGVVIKKFIRYKVGELT
;
A
#
# COMPACT_ATOMS: atom_id res chain seq x y z
N MET A 1 10.37 39.33 30.30
CA MET A 1 9.93 38.06 29.67
C MET A 1 8.98 37.38 30.63
N SER A 2 7.76 37.07 30.22
CA SER A 2 6.84 36.30 31.07
C SER A 2 7.48 34.94 31.36
N GLN A 3 7.64 34.60 32.63
CA GLN A 3 8.21 33.31 33.04
C GLN A 3 7.21 32.21 32.68
N ILE A 4 7.42 31.53 31.54
CA ILE A 4 6.56 30.41 31.13
C ILE A 4 6.76 29.25 32.12
N SER A 5 5.68 28.79 32.74
CA SER A 5 5.75 27.71 33.74
C SER A 5 6.04 26.36 33.07
N ALA A 6 6.81 25.50 33.74
CA ALA A 6 7.07 24.15 33.26
C ALA A 6 5.78 23.34 33.06
N ALA A 7 4.75 23.60 33.86
CA ALA A 7 3.44 23.00 33.72
C ALA A 7 2.75 23.39 32.41
N ALA A 8 2.79 24.68 32.02
CA ALA A 8 2.23 25.14 30.76
C ALA A 8 2.96 24.55 29.54
N VAL A 9 4.30 24.44 29.62
CA VAL A 9 5.08 23.78 28.56
C VAL A 9 4.71 22.30 28.44
N LYS A 10 4.58 21.60 29.58
CA LYS A 10 4.16 20.20 29.62
C LYS A 10 2.76 20.03 29.04
N GLU A 11 1.80 20.87 29.43
CA GLU A 11 0.43 20.82 28.91
C GLU A 11 0.40 21.00 27.38
N LEU A 12 1.14 21.99 26.85
CA LEU A 12 1.22 22.19 25.40
C LEU A 12 1.88 21.00 24.69
N ARG A 13 2.93 20.43 25.29
CA ARG A 13 3.55 19.20 24.78
C ARG A 13 2.56 18.05 24.78
N ASP A 14 1.83 17.82 25.86
CA ASP A 14 0.90 16.70 25.97
C ASP A 14 -0.25 16.85 24.94
N LYS A 15 -0.67 18.10 24.64
CA LYS A 15 -1.68 18.39 23.61
C LYS A 15 -1.18 18.25 22.17
N THR A 16 0.08 18.60 21.90
CA THR A 16 0.61 18.69 20.51
C THR A 16 1.53 17.54 20.15
N ASN A 17 2.00 16.80 21.15
CA ASN A 17 3.05 15.80 21.11
C ASN A 17 4.41 16.31 20.57
N LEU A 18 4.58 17.62 20.38
CA LEU A 18 5.79 18.20 19.78
C LEU A 18 6.96 18.27 20.78
N PRO A 19 8.21 18.42 20.29
CA PRO A 19 9.38 18.52 21.16
C PRO A 19 9.24 19.63 22.21
N MET A 20 9.66 19.32 23.45
CA MET A 20 9.47 20.21 24.62
C MET A 20 9.98 21.64 24.38
N MET A 21 11.14 21.77 23.74
CA MET A 21 11.76 23.07 23.49
C MET A 21 10.98 23.90 22.46
N ASP A 22 10.31 23.25 21.50
CA ASP A 22 9.48 23.95 20.53
C ASP A 22 8.22 24.48 21.20
N CYS A 23 7.60 23.67 22.08
CA CYS A 23 6.47 24.07 22.91
C CYS A 23 6.85 25.26 23.81
N LYS A 24 8.02 25.20 24.46
CA LYS A 24 8.52 26.29 25.31
C LYS A 24 8.69 27.58 24.52
N LYS A 25 9.40 27.53 23.39
CA LYS A 25 9.63 28.70 22.52
C LYS A 25 8.33 29.28 21.97
N ALA A 26 7.36 28.43 21.62
CA ALA A 26 6.07 28.89 21.13
C ALA A 26 5.28 29.62 22.22
N LEU A 27 5.30 29.11 23.46
CA LEU A 27 4.68 29.79 24.60
C LEU A 27 5.38 31.12 24.94
N GLU A 28 6.71 31.16 24.84
CA GLU A 28 7.48 32.41 25.04
C GLU A 28 7.07 33.48 24.02
N GLU A 29 6.96 33.13 22.73
CA GLU A 29 6.50 34.05 21.67
C GLU A 29 5.01 34.40 21.76
N ALA A 30 4.19 33.48 22.27
CA ALA A 30 2.79 33.70 22.54
C ALA A 30 2.54 34.47 23.84
N ALA A 31 3.58 34.86 24.59
CA ALA A 31 3.47 35.47 25.91
C ALA A 31 2.60 34.67 26.89
N GLY A 32 2.67 33.33 26.80
CA GLY A 32 1.91 32.39 27.61
C GLY A 32 0.52 32.03 27.08
N ASP A 33 0.06 32.61 25.97
CA ASP A 33 -1.21 32.26 25.35
C ASP A 33 -1.15 30.88 24.67
N MET A 34 -1.96 29.94 25.15
CA MET A 34 -1.97 28.55 24.69
C MET A 34 -2.47 28.40 23.24
N GLU A 35 -3.54 29.09 22.87
CA GLU A 35 -4.12 29.01 21.52
C GLU A 35 -3.19 29.64 20.50
N LYS A 36 -2.62 30.80 20.84
CA LYS A 36 -1.61 31.45 19.99
C LYS A 36 -0.34 30.60 19.87
N ALA A 37 0.11 29.93 20.94
CA ALA A 37 1.24 29.02 20.88
C ALA A 37 0.98 27.82 19.95
N ILE A 38 -0.24 27.27 19.95
CA ILE A 38 -0.65 26.21 19.01
C ILE A 38 -0.59 26.70 17.57
N GLN A 39 -1.07 27.91 17.29
CA GLN A 39 -0.99 28.52 15.95
C GLN A 39 0.47 28.71 15.49
N ILE A 40 1.34 29.21 16.37
CA ILE A 40 2.78 29.35 16.10
C ILE A 40 3.42 27.99 15.78
N LEU A 41 3.11 26.95 16.56
CA LEU A 41 3.63 25.60 16.32
C LEU A 41 3.19 25.03 14.98
N ARG A 42 1.93 25.25 14.59
CA ARG A 42 1.43 24.85 13.27
C ARG A 42 2.23 25.51 12.15
N GLU A 43 2.38 26.83 12.19
CA GLU A 43 3.13 27.58 11.18
C GLU A 43 4.60 27.13 11.10
N ARG A 44 5.24 26.88 12.25
CA ARG A 44 6.60 26.33 12.29
C ARG A 44 6.69 24.93 11.68
N ASN A 45 5.71 24.07 11.89
CA ASN A 45 5.69 22.72 11.32
C ASN A 45 5.58 22.77 9.79
N LYS A 46 4.77 23.68 9.24
CA LYS A 46 4.71 23.95 7.79
C LYS A 46 6.09 24.29 7.24
N ASN A 47 6.79 25.21 7.90
CA ASN A 47 8.14 25.60 7.53
C ASN A 47 9.16 24.45 7.63
N VAL A 48 9.02 23.55 8.61
CA VAL A 48 9.88 22.36 8.73
C VAL A 48 9.60 21.37 7.59
N ALA A 49 8.34 21.18 7.22
CA ALA A 49 7.96 20.33 6.10
C ALA A 49 8.52 20.87 4.78
N VAL A 50 8.34 22.17 4.51
CA VAL A 50 8.91 22.83 3.33
C VAL A 50 10.43 22.64 3.25
N LYS A 51 11.17 22.86 4.34
CA LYS A 51 12.63 22.68 4.38
C LYS A 51 13.09 21.24 4.17
N ARG A 52 12.21 20.27 4.35
CA ARG A 52 12.52 18.84 4.23
C ARG A 52 11.97 18.20 2.96
N GLY A 53 11.05 18.86 2.25
CA GLY A 53 10.35 18.31 1.11
C GLY A 53 11.24 17.82 -0.02
N GLU A 54 12.42 18.42 -0.19
CA GLU A 54 13.41 18.07 -1.22
C GLU A 54 14.24 16.82 -0.86
N ARG A 55 14.17 16.33 0.38
CA ARG A 55 14.96 15.18 0.81
C ARG A 55 14.40 13.89 0.19
N GLU A 56 15.30 13.00 -0.19
CA GLU A 56 14.95 11.70 -0.74
C GLU A 56 14.16 10.86 0.28
N THR A 57 13.15 10.15 -0.21
CA THR A 57 12.30 9.27 0.61
C THR A 57 12.23 7.88 -0.01
N ALA A 58 13.30 7.10 0.18
CA ALA A 58 13.41 5.74 -0.37
C ALA A 58 12.69 4.70 0.51
N GLU A 59 12.49 4.98 1.79
CA GLU A 59 11.86 4.10 2.76
C GLU A 59 10.36 4.37 2.88
N GLY A 60 9.60 3.47 3.49
CA GLY A 60 8.17 3.69 3.66
C GLY A 60 7.36 2.48 4.11
N ARG A 61 6.04 2.64 4.08
CA ARG A 61 5.07 1.62 4.47
C ARG A 61 3.88 1.62 3.50
N ILE A 62 3.38 0.41 3.22
CA ILE A 62 2.09 0.21 2.57
C ILE A 62 1.00 0.11 3.64
N ALA A 63 -0.09 0.85 3.44
CA ALA A 63 -1.28 0.79 4.26
C ALA A 63 -2.50 0.47 3.40
N THR A 64 -3.44 -0.27 3.97
CA THR A 64 -4.74 -0.55 3.36
C THR A 64 -5.87 -0.21 4.32
N PHE A 65 -7.06 0.02 3.77
CA PHE A 65 -8.29 0.18 4.52
C PHE A 65 -9.45 -0.36 3.69
N ILE A 66 -10.34 -1.13 4.31
CA ILE A 66 -11.58 -1.62 3.69
C ILE A 66 -12.76 -1.24 4.60
N ASP A 67 -13.75 -0.56 4.03
CA ASP A 67 -15.08 -0.43 4.59
C ASP A 67 -16.01 -1.39 3.86
N SER A 68 -16.22 -2.57 4.46
CA SER A 68 -17.07 -3.63 3.89
C SER A 68 -18.54 -3.24 3.80
N ALA A 69 -19.02 -2.30 4.62
CA ALA A 69 -20.41 -1.86 4.60
C ALA A 69 -20.67 -0.91 3.43
N ALA A 70 -19.73 0.02 3.19
CA ALA A 70 -19.76 0.90 2.03
C ALA A 70 -19.28 0.23 0.74
N GLY A 71 -18.61 -0.92 0.83
CA GLY A 71 -18.05 -1.63 -0.31
C GLY A 71 -16.92 -0.82 -0.97
N VAL A 72 -16.06 -0.20 -0.17
CA VAL A 72 -14.94 0.62 -0.65
C VAL A 72 -13.65 0.25 0.07
N GLY A 73 -12.53 0.39 -0.62
CA GLY A 73 -11.23 0.19 0.02
C GLY A 73 -10.10 0.80 -0.78
N ALA A 74 -8.97 1.02 -0.13
CA ALA A 74 -7.83 1.66 -0.72
C ALA A 74 -6.52 1.08 -0.23
N ILE A 75 -5.49 1.27 -1.04
CA ILE A 75 -4.09 0.97 -0.75
C ILE A 75 -3.28 2.24 -0.98
N VAL A 76 -2.39 2.55 -0.04
CA VAL A 76 -1.55 3.76 -0.06
C VAL A 76 -0.11 3.36 0.22
N GLU A 77 0.81 3.96 -0.53
CA GLU A 77 2.23 3.92 -0.24
C GLU A 77 2.68 5.26 0.34
N LEU A 78 3.04 5.25 1.62
CA LEU A 78 3.57 6.39 2.34
C LEU A 78 5.09 6.23 2.47
N ARG A 79 5.85 7.23 2.02
CA ARG A 79 7.32 7.24 2.06
C ARG A 79 7.87 8.13 3.15
N CYS A 80 9.06 7.79 3.65
CA CYS A 80 9.85 8.54 4.60
C CYS A 80 11.36 8.45 4.28
N GLU A 81 12.18 9.17 5.06
CA GLU A 81 13.64 9.19 4.88
C GLU A 81 14.28 7.89 5.40
N SER A 82 13.89 7.40 6.59
CA SER A 82 14.59 6.31 7.27
C SER A 82 13.73 5.06 7.54
N PRO A 83 14.35 3.86 7.65
CA PRO A 83 13.63 2.62 7.94
C PRO A 83 13.19 2.53 9.41
N MET A 84 13.70 3.37 10.30
CA MET A 84 13.30 3.38 11.72
C MET A 84 11.90 3.96 11.88
N VAL A 85 11.53 4.93 11.03
CA VAL A 85 10.24 5.62 11.08
C VAL A 85 9.09 4.71 10.65
N ILE A 86 9.30 3.73 9.77
CA ILE A 86 8.22 2.87 9.24
C ILE A 86 7.55 2.00 10.32
N LYS A 87 8.22 1.83 11.47
CA LYS A 87 7.73 1.07 12.64
C LYS A 87 7.14 1.97 13.74
N SER A 88 7.22 3.28 13.59
CA SER A 88 6.64 4.25 14.53
C SER A 88 5.12 4.18 14.48
N GLU A 89 4.47 4.17 15.65
CA GLU A 89 3.02 4.21 15.77
C GLU A 89 2.41 5.42 15.03
N HIS A 90 3.05 6.59 15.12
CA HIS A 90 2.59 7.80 14.44
C HIS A 90 2.62 7.67 12.91
N PHE A 91 3.62 6.99 12.37
CA PHE A 91 3.75 6.78 10.92
C PHE A 91 2.77 5.70 10.43
N MET A 92 2.63 4.61 11.18
CA MET A 92 1.65 3.57 10.88
C MET A 92 0.22 4.11 10.91
N GLN A 93 -0.11 4.93 11.91
CA GLN A 93 -1.41 5.58 12.01
C GLN A 93 -1.65 6.54 10.84
N LEU A 94 -0.65 7.36 10.47
CA LEU A 94 -0.77 8.24 9.30
C LEU A 94 -1.05 7.44 8.02
N GLY A 95 -0.37 6.31 7.80
CA GLY A 95 -0.64 5.43 6.66
C GLY A 95 -2.09 4.92 6.64
N SER A 96 -2.59 4.41 7.77
CA SER A 96 -3.98 3.95 7.93
C SER A 96 -5.00 5.07 7.70
N ASP A 97 -4.74 6.25 8.25
CA ASP A 97 -5.57 7.45 8.09
C ASP A 97 -5.68 7.86 6.61
N LEU A 98 -4.55 7.82 5.88
CA LEU A 98 -4.50 8.13 4.46
C LEU A 98 -5.23 7.08 3.62
N ALA A 99 -5.08 5.79 3.94
CA ALA A 99 -5.83 4.74 3.27
C ALA A 99 -7.35 4.91 3.46
N LYS A 100 -7.78 5.23 4.69
CA LYS A 100 -9.18 5.56 4.99
C LYS A 100 -9.66 6.80 4.22
N GLN A 101 -8.85 7.86 4.20
CA GLN A 101 -9.16 9.08 3.44
C GLN A 101 -9.40 8.76 1.96
N VAL A 102 -8.48 8.02 1.33
CA VAL A 102 -8.60 7.65 -0.09
C VAL A 102 -9.86 6.82 -0.31
N ALA A 103 -10.11 5.80 0.52
CA ALA A 103 -11.26 4.92 0.38
C ALA A 103 -12.60 5.66 0.45
N VAL A 104 -12.74 6.61 1.38
CA VAL A 104 -14.01 7.30 1.67
C VAL A 104 -14.21 8.53 0.79
N LYS A 105 -13.15 9.29 0.48
CA LYS A 105 -13.25 10.58 -0.21
C LYS A 105 -12.86 10.53 -1.70
N ASN A 106 -12.36 9.39 -2.19
CA ASN A 106 -12.13 9.11 -3.62
C ASN A 106 -11.39 10.24 -4.38
N PRO A 107 -10.20 10.69 -3.92
CA PRO A 107 -9.38 11.59 -4.72
C PRO A 107 -8.91 10.89 -6.00
N GLY A 108 -8.87 11.63 -7.12
CA GLY A 108 -8.33 11.14 -8.40
C GLY A 108 -6.81 11.30 -8.52
N THR A 109 -6.23 12.26 -7.78
CA THR A 109 -4.79 12.58 -7.83
C THR A 109 -4.21 12.81 -6.43
N ILE A 110 -2.88 12.83 -6.31
CA ILE A 110 -2.20 13.18 -5.05
C ILE A 110 -2.51 14.63 -4.65
N ASP A 111 -2.54 15.56 -5.60
CA ASP A 111 -2.85 16.96 -5.31
C ASP A 111 -4.28 17.12 -4.79
N GLU A 112 -5.24 16.40 -5.37
CA GLU A 112 -6.61 16.34 -4.85
C GLU A 112 -6.65 15.74 -3.45
N LEU A 113 -5.95 14.62 -3.21
CA LEU A 113 -5.86 14.00 -1.88
C LEU A 113 -5.34 15.01 -0.85
N LEU A 114 -4.22 15.68 -1.15
CA LEU A 114 -3.58 16.63 -0.24
C LEU A 114 -4.46 17.83 0.09
N SER A 115 -5.29 18.26 -0.86
CA SER A 115 -6.17 19.43 -0.74
C SER A 115 -7.48 19.13 -0.01
N GLN A 116 -7.87 17.86 0.12
CA GLN A 116 -9.14 17.48 0.74
C GLN A 116 -9.16 17.78 2.25
N PRO A 117 -10.35 18.11 2.81
CA PRO A 117 -10.58 18.03 4.25
C PRO A 117 -10.27 16.62 4.78
N TYR A 118 -9.52 16.57 5.88
CA TYR A 118 -9.12 15.34 6.51
C TYR A 118 -10.29 14.69 7.25
N VAL A 119 -10.53 13.40 7.02
CA VAL A 119 -11.67 12.65 7.59
C VAL A 119 -11.69 12.62 9.12
N GLY A 120 -10.54 12.78 9.79
CA GLY A 120 -10.45 12.82 11.25
C GLY A 120 -10.68 14.22 11.84
N ASP A 121 -10.53 15.29 11.06
CA ASP A 121 -10.74 16.68 11.47
C ASP A 121 -10.94 17.54 10.20
N GLU A 122 -12.20 17.80 9.83
CA GLU A 122 -12.54 18.51 8.58
C GLU A 122 -12.06 19.98 8.57
N LYS A 123 -11.58 20.51 9.71
CA LYS A 123 -10.96 21.84 9.78
C LYS A 123 -9.54 21.87 9.23
N ARG A 124 -8.95 20.71 8.95
CA ARG A 124 -7.58 20.56 8.43
C ARG A 124 -7.61 19.82 7.12
N THR A 125 -6.64 20.10 6.26
CA THR A 125 -6.42 19.33 5.05
C THR A 125 -5.61 18.07 5.35
N VAL A 126 -5.62 17.11 4.42
CA VAL A 126 -4.70 15.97 4.45
C VAL A 126 -3.25 16.42 4.44
N LYS A 127 -2.93 17.50 3.70
CA LYS A 127 -1.60 18.12 3.71
C LYS A 127 -1.22 18.58 5.12
N ASP A 128 -2.09 19.32 5.81
CA ASP A 128 -1.81 19.76 7.19
C ASP A 128 -1.52 18.56 8.11
N ARG A 129 -2.26 17.46 7.96
CA ARG A 129 -2.06 16.23 8.75
C ARG A 129 -0.69 15.56 8.50
N ILE A 130 -0.20 15.59 7.26
CA ILE A 130 1.15 15.09 6.91
C ILE A 130 2.22 16.04 7.46
N GLU A 131 2.05 17.36 7.31
CA GLU A 131 2.98 18.38 7.82
C GLU A 131 3.09 18.32 9.36
N GLU A 132 2.01 18.02 10.06
CA GLU A 132 2.02 17.75 11.50
C GLU A 132 2.88 16.52 11.86
N ALA A 133 2.76 15.44 11.09
CA ALA A 133 3.59 14.25 11.30
C ALA A 133 5.07 14.51 11.02
N ILE A 134 5.39 15.29 9.98
CA ILE A 134 6.76 15.76 9.69
C ILE A 134 7.28 16.65 10.83
N GLY A 135 6.41 17.51 11.37
CA GLY A 135 6.71 18.34 12.54
C GLY A 135 7.06 17.53 13.78
N LEU A 136 6.36 16.41 14.00
CA LEU A 136 6.56 15.52 15.13
C LEU A 136 7.81 14.64 14.97
N ILE A 137 7.91 13.93 13.85
CA ILE A 137 8.93 12.90 13.61
C ILE A 137 10.25 13.52 13.13
N ARG A 138 10.20 14.71 12.54
CA ARG A 138 11.36 15.40 11.96
C ARG A 138 12.01 14.62 10.82
N GLU A 139 11.18 14.04 9.94
CA GLU A 139 11.58 13.44 8.65
C GLU A 139 10.60 13.86 7.56
N ASN A 140 11.08 13.98 6.32
CA ASN A 140 10.27 14.15 5.14
C ASN A 140 9.34 12.96 4.97
N MET A 141 8.10 13.21 4.58
CA MET A 141 7.12 12.18 4.30
C MET A 141 6.25 12.59 3.12
N LYS A 142 5.92 11.63 2.27
CA LYS A 142 5.03 11.88 1.13
C LYS A 142 4.24 10.66 0.74
N VAL A 143 3.01 10.89 0.26
CA VAL A 143 2.26 9.86 -0.46
C VAL A 143 2.92 9.69 -1.82
N ALA A 144 3.41 8.48 -2.11
CA ALA A 144 4.05 8.19 -3.40
C ALA A 144 3.02 7.77 -4.45
N ARG A 145 2.04 6.97 -4.04
CA ARG A 145 0.92 6.52 -4.88
C ARG A 145 -0.20 5.96 -4.01
N PHE A 146 -1.39 5.89 -4.59
CA PHE A 146 -2.54 5.22 -3.99
C PHE A 146 -3.43 4.64 -5.07
N ALA A 147 -4.29 3.71 -4.67
CA ALA A 147 -5.39 3.25 -5.50
C ALA A 147 -6.61 2.94 -4.64
N ARG A 148 -7.78 3.03 -5.26
CA ARG A 148 -9.07 2.73 -4.66
C ARG A 148 -9.81 1.69 -5.48
N LEU A 149 -10.46 0.74 -4.81
CA LEU A 149 -11.35 -0.25 -5.39
C LEU A 149 -12.72 -0.20 -4.70
N THR A 150 -13.74 -0.72 -5.37
CA THR A 150 -15.11 -0.81 -4.86
C THR A 150 -15.65 -2.23 -5.00
N GLY A 151 -16.71 -2.55 -4.26
CA GLY A 151 -17.33 -3.88 -4.23
C GLY A 151 -16.78 -4.74 -3.09
N GLN A 152 -16.72 -6.06 -3.31
CA GLN A 152 -16.20 -6.98 -2.31
C GLN A 152 -14.68 -7.05 -2.39
N LEU A 153 -14.01 -6.80 -1.25
CA LEU A 153 -12.57 -6.62 -1.18
C LEU A 153 -11.90 -7.57 -0.18
N GLY A 154 -10.63 -7.88 -0.44
CA GLY A 154 -9.69 -8.52 0.48
C GLY A 154 -8.38 -7.75 0.52
N GLU A 155 -7.61 -7.92 1.59
CA GLU A 155 -6.32 -7.23 1.72
C GLU A 155 -5.26 -8.09 2.42
N TYR A 156 -4.00 -7.84 2.08
CA TYR A 156 -2.83 -8.34 2.80
C TYR A 156 -1.82 -7.22 3.02
N ILE A 157 -1.33 -7.06 4.25
CA ILE A 157 -0.12 -6.28 4.55
C ILE A 157 0.90 -7.26 5.13
N HIS A 158 2.10 -7.27 4.54
CA HIS A 158 3.19 -8.09 5.05
C HIS A 158 3.65 -7.56 6.42
N HIS A 159 4.17 -8.45 7.27
CA HIS A 159 4.45 -8.15 8.67
C HIS A 159 5.40 -6.95 8.89
N ASP A 160 6.33 -6.71 7.97
CA ASP A 160 7.24 -5.57 8.00
C ASP A 160 6.62 -4.26 7.48
N GLY A 161 5.46 -4.35 6.82
CA GLY A 161 4.72 -3.25 6.21
C GLY A 161 5.28 -2.74 4.88
N THR A 162 6.31 -3.36 4.32
CA THR A 162 6.94 -2.90 3.07
C THR A 162 6.20 -3.37 1.82
N LEU A 163 5.22 -4.27 2.00
CA LEU A 163 4.44 -4.86 0.93
C LEU A 163 2.97 -4.95 1.33
N GLY A 164 2.09 -4.57 0.41
CA GLY A 164 0.65 -4.72 0.58
C GLY A 164 -0.08 -5.12 -0.69
N VAL A 165 -1.27 -5.70 -0.52
CA VAL A 165 -2.17 -6.15 -1.56
C VAL A 165 -3.58 -5.71 -1.24
N LEU A 166 -4.28 -5.18 -2.25
CA LEU A 166 -5.73 -4.98 -2.26
C LEU A 166 -6.33 -5.81 -3.40
N LEU A 167 -7.28 -6.67 -3.06
CA LEU A 167 -7.94 -7.62 -3.96
C LEU A 167 -9.41 -7.23 -4.11
N GLN A 168 -9.93 -7.27 -5.34
CA GLN A 168 -11.33 -7.08 -5.66
C GLN A 168 -11.91 -8.37 -6.25
N VAL A 169 -13.07 -8.77 -5.73
CA VAL A 169 -13.84 -9.91 -6.22
C VAL A 169 -15.30 -9.53 -6.46
N GLU A 170 -15.98 -10.34 -7.26
CA GLU A 170 -17.43 -10.28 -7.49
C GLU A 170 -18.03 -11.68 -7.30
N GLY A 171 -19.31 -11.76 -6.95
CA GLY A 171 -20.04 -13.01 -6.82
C GLY A 171 -20.68 -13.16 -5.44
N ASN A 172 -20.70 -14.40 -4.93
CA ASN A 172 -21.18 -14.69 -3.58
C ASN A 172 -20.38 -13.92 -2.54
N LYS A 173 -20.96 -13.72 -1.35
CA LYS A 173 -20.19 -13.17 -0.22
C LYS A 173 -19.08 -14.15 0.17
N ALA A 174 -17.89 -13.95 -0.41
CA ALA A 174 -16.69 -14.70 -0.07
C ALA A 174 -16.32 -14.60 1.42
N ASP A 175 -15.80 -15.71 1.92
CA ASP A 175 -15.13 -15.81 3.21
C ASP A 175 -13.90 -14.89 3.24
N THR A 176 -13.84 -14.01 4.24
CA THR A 176 -12.73 -13.07 4.45
C THR A 176 -11.40 -13.77 4.62
N THR A 177 -11.39 -14.99 5.18
CA THR A 177 -10.18 -15.80 5.34
C THR A 177 -9.61 -16.21 3.98
N LEU A 178 -10.47 -16.65 3.06
CA LEU A 178 -10.04 -17.01 1.70
C LEU A 178 -9.48 -15.79 0.96
N LEU A 179 -10.15 -14.63 1.04
CA LEU A 179 -9.67 -13.41 0.39
C LEU A 179 -8.32 -12.96 0.96
N ARG A 180 -8.12 -13.11 2.27
CA ARG A 180 -6.82 -12.86 2.92
C ARG A 180 -5.74 -13.83 2.43
N ASP A 181 -6.07 -15.11 2.26
CA ASP A 181 -5.11 -16.12 1.79
C ASP A 181 -4.73 -15.91 0.32
N ILE A 182 -5.68 -15.56 -0.54
CA ILE A 182 -5.39 -15.15 -1.93
C ILE A 182 -4.54 -13.89 -1.95
N SER A 183 -4.84 -12.89 -1.12
CA SER A 183 -4.04 -11.66 -1.01
C SER A 183 -2.61 -11.95 -0.52
N THR A 184 -2.46 -12.90 0.41
CA THR A 184 -1.14 -13.38 0.89
C THR A 184 -0.35 -14.08 -0.22
N HIS A 185 -1.04 -14.86 -1.05
CA HIS A 185 -0.43 -15.50 -2.20
C HIS A 185 0.05 -14.49 -3.25
N ILE A 186 -0.77 -13.50 -3.61
CA ILE A 186 -0.39 -12.41 -4.52
C ILE A 186 0.84 -11.67 -3.99
N ALA A 187 0.86 -11.40 -2.68
CA ALA A 187 1.99 -10.77 -2.02
C ALA A 187 3.29 -11.56 -2.21
N ALA A 188 3.23 -12.88 -2.02
CA ALA A 188 4.37 -13.78 -2.08
C ALA A 188 4.87 -14.07 -3.50
N LEU A 189 3.96 -14.34 -4.46
CA LEU A 189 4.34 -14.84 -5.79
C LEU A 189 4.34 -13.77 -6.89
N ASN A 190 3.86 -12.56 -6.61
CA ASN A 190 3.89 -11.43 -7.55
C ASN A 190 3.40 -11.78 -8.98
N PRO A 191 2.17 -12.31 -9.14
CA PRO A 191 1.61 -12.57 -10.46
C PRO A 191 1.60 -11.29 -11.32
N LEU A 192 1.88 -11.47 -12.60
CA LEU A 192 1.90 -10.37 -13.59
C LEU A 192 0.53 -10.16 -14.24
N TYR A 193 -0.22 -11.25 -14.41
CA TYR A 193 -1.54 -11.23 -15.04
C TYR A 193 -2.57 -11.88 -14.13
N LEU A 194 -3.82 -11.43 -14.24
CA LEU A 194 -4.90 -11.95 -13.42
C LEU A 194 -5.35 -13.33 -13.92
N ASN A 195 -5.69 -13.44 -15.20
CA ASN A 195 -6.13 -14.67 -15.85
C ASN A 195 -5.57 -14.74 -17.28
N PRO A 196 -5.73 -15.90 -17.98
CA PRO A 196 -5.27 -16.04 -19.35
C PRO A 196 -5.88 -15.03 -20.32
N GLU A 197 -7.11 -14.57 -20.07
CA GLU A 197 -7.80 -13.58 -20.90
C GLU A 197 -7.18 -12.17 -20.76
N ASN A 198 -6.48 -11.90 -19.66
CA ASN A 198 -5.77 -10.65 -19.42
C ASN A 198 -4.32 -10.67 -19.92
N LEU A 199 -3.85 -11.79 -20.47
CA LEU A 199 -2.51 -11.90 -21.04
C LEU A 199 -2.49 -11.28 -22.45
N PRO A 200 -1.64 -10.26 -22.73
CA PRO A 200 -1.51 -9.71 -24.07
C PRO A 200 -1.09 -10.78 -25.09
N ALA A 201 -1.72 -10.76 -26.27
CA ALA A 201 -1.51 -11.79 -27.28
C ALA A 201 -0.05 -11.84 -27.76
N ASP A 202 0.60 -10.69 -27.90
CA ASP A 202 1.99 -10.59 -28.33
C ASP A 202 2.95 -11.17 -27.28
N VAL A 203 2.66 -11.00 -25.99
CA VAL A 203 3.42 -11.63 -24.91
C VAL A 203 3.23 -13.15 -24.95
N ALA A 204 1.98 -13.61 -25.08
CA ALA A 204 1.68 -15.04 -25.17
C ALA A 204 2.40 -15.71 -26.35
N GLU A 205 2.42 -15.07 -27.52
CA GLU A 205 3.12 -15.55 -28.71
C GLU A 205 4.64 -15.59 -28.51
N LYS A 206 5.23 -14.54 -27.95
CA LYS A 206 6.66 -14.48 -27.62
C LYS A 206 7.05 -15.61 -26.67
N GLU A 207 6.31 -15.81 -25.59
CA GLU A 207 6.62 -16.84 -24.59
C GLU A 207 6.45 -18.26 -25.14
N LYS A 208 5.45 -18.50 -26.00
CA LYS A 208 5.33 -19.78 -26.73
C LYS A 208 6.53 -20.02 -27.66
N ALA A 209 6.98 -18.98 -28.38
CA ALA A 209 8.15 -19.09 -29.25
C ALA A 209 9.43 -19.39 -28.45
N LEU A 210 9.63 -18.71 -27.32
CA LEU A 210 10.74 -18.97 -26.40
C LEU A 210 10.69 -20.40 -25.83
N ALA A 211 9.51 -20.86 -25.41
CA ALA A 211 9.34 -22.22 -24.91
C ALA A 211 9.67 -23.28 -25.98
N LYS A 212 9.29 -23.03 -27.24
CA LYS A 212 9.63 -23.89 -28.38
C LYS A 212 11.13 -23.91 -28.65
N GLN A 213 11.77 -22.75 -28.71
CA GLN A 213 13.21 -22.63 -28.92
C GLN A 213 13.98 -23.38 -27.83
N GLN A 214 13.64 -23.17 -26.55
CA GLN A 214 14.28 -23.87 -25.44
C GLN A 214 14.05 -25.38 -25.49
N ALA A 215 12.88 -25.84 -25.93
CA ALA A 215 12.60 -27.26 -26.08
C ALA A 215 13.48 -27.89 -27.17
N GLU A 216 13.65 -27.22 -28.31
CA GLU A 216 14.52 -27.66 -29.40
C GLU A 216 15.99 -27.73 -28.96
N GLU A 217 16.47 -26.71 -28.25
CA GLU A 217 17.85 -26.65 -27.73
C GLU A 217 18.13 -27.73 -26.68
N THR A 218 17.18 -27.98 -25.76
CA THR A 218 17.38 -28.90 -24.63
C THR A 218 17.00 -30.35 -24.91
N SER A 219 16.48 -30.66 -26.11
CA SER A 219 16.02 -32.01 -26.46
C SER A 219 16.41 -32.43 -27.88
N GLN A 220 17.61 -32.02 -28.32
CA GLN A 220 18.18 -32.44 -29.59
C GLN A 220 18.17 -33.97 -29.74
N GLY A 221 17.80 -34.45 -30.92
CA GLY A 221 17.70 -35.88 -31.23
C GLY A 221 16.39 -36.55 -30.78
N LYS A 222 15.49 -35.84 -30.07
CA LYS A 222 14.14 -36.37 -29.80
C LYS A 222 13.19 -36.15 -30.99
N PRO A 223 12.16 -36.99 -31.16
CA PRO A 223 11.13 -36.79 -32.18
C PRO A 223 10.38 -35.45 -32.03
N ALA A 224 9.91 -34.88 -33.14
CA ALA A 224 9.25 -33.57 -33.17
C ALA A 224 8.03 -33.47 -32.23
N ASN A 225 7.20 -34.51 -32.17
CA ASN A 225 6.04 -34.58 -31.27
C ASN A 225 6.43 -34.60 -29.78
N VAL A 226 7.64 -35.06 -29.43
CA VAL A 226 8.16 -35.00 -28.06
C VAL A 226 8.64 -33.60 -27.73
N ILE A 227 9.33 -32.94 -28.66
CA ILE A 227 9.77 -31.54 -28.50
C ILE A 227 8.57 -30.61 -28.34
N GLU A 228 7.51 -30.80 -29.13
CA GLU A 228 6.26 -30.03 -29.02
C GLU A 228 5.63 -30.15 -27.63
N LYS A 229 5.49 -31.38 -27.11
CA LYS A 229 4.99 -31.61 -25.74
C LYS A 229 5.85 -30.96 -24.66
N ILE A 230 7.17 -30.91 -24.86
CA ILE A 230 8.09 -30.24 -23.93
C ILE A 230 7.87 -28.73 -23.97
N ALA A 231 7.71 -28.15 -25.16
CA ALA A 231 7.42 -26.73 -25.33
C ALA A 231 6.08 -26.35 -24.69
N GLU A 232 5.02 -27.13 -24.92
CA GLU A 232 3.72 -26.94 -24.26
C GLU A 232 3.84 -27.01 -22.73
N GLY A 233 4.60 -27.97 -22.21
CA GLY A 233 4.86 -28.12 -20.78
C GLY A 233 5.55 -26.88 -20.19
N ARG A 234 6.57 -26.35 -20.87
CA ARG A 234 7.30 -25.13 -20.47
C ARG A 234 6.38 -23.91 -20.47
N PHE A 235 5.60 -23.72 -21.54
CA PHE A 235 4.64 -22.62 -21.61
C PHE A 235 3.59 -22.71 -20.51
N ARG A 236 3.10 -23.92 -20.19
CA ARG A 236 2.19 -24.13 -19.07
C ARG A 236 2.83 -23.77 -17.72
N THR A 237 4.08 -24.18 -17.46
CA THR A 237 4.78 -23.79 -16.23
C THR A 237 4.92 -22.27 -16.13
N TRP A 238 5.25 -21.59 -17.23
CA TRP A 238 5.28 -20.12 -17.25
C TRP A 238 3.92 -19.49 -16.93
N MET A 239 2.82 -20.05 -17.45
CA MET A 239 1.46 -19.62 -17.10
C MET A 239 1.18 -19.83 -15.60
N GLU A 240 1.56 -20.99 -15.05
CA GLU A 240 1.44 -21.32 -13.62
C GLU A 240 2.31 -20.43 -12.72
N GLU A 241 3.34 -19.77 -13.25
CA GLU A 241 4.21 -18.84 -12.50
C GLU A 241 3.77 -17.39 -12.63
N THR A 242 3.15 -16.99 -13.75
CA THR A 242 2.88 -15.58 -14.08
C THR A 242 1.42 -15.16 -14.01
N VAL A 243 0.48 -16.11 -14.14
CA VAL A 243 -0.95 -15.83 -14.21
C VAL A 243 -1.63 -16.27 -12.90
N LEU A 244 -2.17 -15.31 -12.14
CA LEU A 244 -2.74 -15.54 -10.81
C LEU A 244 -3.72 -16.71 -10.76
N THR A 245 -4.71 -16.76 -11.66
CA THR A 245 -5.71 -17.84 -11.61
C THR A 245 -5.15 -19.22 -11.93
N GLN A 246 -3.99 -19.29 -12.60
CA GLN A 246 -3.29 -20.54 -12.94
C GLN A 246 -2.29 -20.96 -11.86
N GLN A 247 -1.86 -20.03 -11.00
CA GLN A 247 -0.92 -20.30 -9.93
C GLN A 247 -1.51 -21.30 -8.92
N PRO A 248 -0.79 -22.38 -8.60
CA PRO A 248 -1.06 -23.17 -7.39
C PRO A 248 -0.95 -22.26 -6.17
N ILE A 249 -1.95 -22.31 -5.29
CA ILE A 249 -1.95 -21.47 -4.09
C ILE A 249 -0.70 -21.74 -3.23
N ALA A 250 -0.10 -20.69 -2.67
CA ALA A 250 1.18 -20.81 -1.96
C ALA A 250 1.07 -21.69 -0.71
N ASN A 251 -0.07 -21.62 0.00
CA ASN A 251 -0.33 -22.44 1.17
C ASN A 251 -0.92 -23.81 0.78
N GLN A 252 -0.09 -24.64 0.13
CA GLN A 252 -0.49 -25.99 -0.31
C GLN A 252 -0.81 -26.93 0.84
N MET A 253 -0.26 -26.69 2.05
CA MET A 253 -0.63 -27.47 3.24
C MET A 253 -2.11 -27.32 3.59
N LYS A 254 -2.66 -26.11 3.40
CA LYS A 254 -4.08 -25.82 3.67
C LYS A 254 -4.99 -26.24 2.52
N TYR A 255 -4.55 -26.08 1.28
CA TYR A 255 -5.43 -26.15 0.10
C TYR A 255 -5.06 -27.23 -0.92
N GLY A 256 -4.01 -28.02 -0.67
CA GLY A 256 -3.49 -28.99 -1.62
C GLY A 256 -2.92 -28.31 -2.87
N LYS A 257 -3.08 -28.96 -4.04
CA LYS A 257 -2.62 -28.47 -5.34
C LYS A 257 -3.63 -27.59 -6.08
N LYS A 258 -4.64 -27.08 -5.39
CA LYS A 258 -5.66 -26.21 -6.02
C LYS A 258 -5.01 -24.91 -6.49
N THR A 259 -5.41 -24.45 -7.67
CA THR A 259 -5.04 -23.12 -8.14
C THR A 259 -5.84 -22.05 -7.41
N VAL A 260 -5.39 -20.80 -7.46
CA VAL A 260 -6.19 -19.67 -6.99
C VAL A 260 -7.54 -19.60 -7.74
N GLY A 261 -7.54 -19.91 -9.03
CA GLY A 261 -8.77 -19.97 -9.84
C GLY A 261 -9.75 -21.02 -9.33
N ASP A 262 -9.27 -22.22 -8.99
CA ASP A 262 -10.10 -23.30 -8.41
C ASP A 262 -10.72 -22.87 -7.08
N LEU A 263 -9.93 -22.20 -6.23
CA LEU A 263 -10.40 -21.72 -4.92
C LEU A 263 -11.46 -20.63 -5.08
N ALA A 264 -11.23 -19.65 -5.96
CA ALA A 264 -12.19 -18.59 -6.24
C ALA A 264 -13.50 -19.15 -6.79
N LYS A 265 -13.42 -20.02 -7.80
CA LYS A 265 -14.57 -20.71 -8.39
C LYS A 265 -15.34 -21.53 -7.37
N GLY A 266 -14.63 -22.31 -6.54
CA GLY A 266 -15.24 -23.12 -5.48
C GLY A 266 -15.98 -22.30 -4.42
N ALA A 267 -15.55 -21.06 -4.19
CA ALA A 267 -16.23 -20.11 -3.31
C ALA A 267 -17.34 -19.30 -4.01
N GLY A 268 -17.57 -19.51 -5.31
CA GLY A 268 -18.55 -18.77 -6.09
C GLY A 268 -18.19 -17.31 -6.29
N VAL A 269 -16.89 -16.99 -6.35
CA VAL A 269 -16.38 -15.64 -6.63
C VAL A 269 -15.46 -15.62 -7.84
N VAL A 270 -15.43 -14.47 -8.50
CA VAL A 270 -14.56 -14.15 -9.62
C VAL A 270 -13.61 -13.05 -9.17
N ILE A 271 -12.31 -13.27 -9.35
CA ILE A 271 -11.30 -12.24 -9.09
C ILE A 271 -11.36 -11.23 -10.23
N LYS A 272 -11.52 -9.95 -9.89
CA LYS A 272 -11.71 -8.87 -10.87
C LYS A 272 -10.47 -8.02 -11.04
N LYS A 273 -9.77 -7.75 -9.93
CA LYS A 273 -8.58 -6.91 -9.91
C LYS A 273 -7.77 -7.20 -8.67
N PHE A 274 -6.46 -7.08 -8.77
CA PHE A 274 -5.59 -6.96 -7.61
C PHE A 274 -4.63 -5.80 -7.83
N ILE A 275 -4.18 -5.22 -6.72
CA ILE A 275 -3.15 -4.20 -6.70
C ILE A 275 -2.15 -4.64 -5.65
N ARG A 276 -0.90 -4.81 -6.05
CA ARG A 276 0.21 -5.14 -5.16
C ARG A 276 1.19 -3.98 -5.18
N TYR A 277 1.49 -3.43 -4.02
CA TYR A 277 2.56 -2.45 -3.85
C TYR A 277 3.68 -3.05 -3.01
N LYS A 278 4.91 -2.79 -3.45
CA LYS A 278 6.11 -2.91 -2.64
C LYS A 278 6.77 -1.54 -2.55
N VAL A 279 7.16 -1.16 -1.35
CA VAL A 279 7.96 0.04 -1.12
C VAL A 279 9.23 -0.07 -1.97
N GLY A 280 9.42 0.92 -2.83
CA GLY A 280 10.55 1.13 -3.72
C GLY A 280 10.22 0.81 -5.17
N GLU A 281 9.21 -0.02 -5.40
CA GLU A 281 8.95 -0.61 -6.71
C GLU A 281 8.32 0.43 -7.63
N LEU A 282 8.99 0.71 -8.76
CA LEU A 282 8.43 1.51 -9.84
C LEU A 282 7.29 0.69 -10.48
N THR A 283 6.08 1.27 -10.51
CA THR A 283 4.94 0.73 -11.26
C THR A 283 5.06 1.09 -12.73
#